data_AF-A0A127SXM4-F1
#
_entry.id   AF-A0A127SXM4-F1
#
_cell.length_a   1.000
_cell.length_b   1.000
_cell.length_c   1.000
_cell.angle_alpha   90.00
_cell.angle_beta   90.00
_cell.angle_gamma   90.00
#
_symmetry.space_group_name_H-M   'P 1'
#
loop_
_entity.id
_entity.type
_entity.pdbx_description
1 polymer ?
#
loop_
_entity_poly.entity_id
_entity_poly.type
_entity_poly.pdbx_seq_one_letter_code
_entity_poly.pdbx_strand_id
1 'polypeptide(L)' 'TVDRIVKNAFRTWANPCTCPKSFPVCVCGKKPRIELVTRKPITASEKELAENPRARSASLRVAEKLEET' A
#
# COMPACT_ATOMS: atom_id res chain seq x y z
N THR A 1 -12.32 -5.68 -5.46
CA THR A 1 -11.79 -4.66 -6.40
C THR A 1 -10.29 -4.80 -6.51
N VAL A 2 -9.74 -4.48 -7.68
CA VAL A 2 -8.29 -4.46 -7.93
C VAL A 2 -7.55 -3.57 -6.92
N ASP A 3 -8.14 -2.43 -6.51
CA ASP A 3 -7.61 -1.56 -5.45
C ASP A 3 -7.45 -2.28 -4.09
N ARG A 4 -8.44 -3.10 -3.70
CA ARG A 4 -8.40 -3.84 -2.42
C ARG A 4 -7.26 -4.84 -2.38
N ILE A 5 -6.96 -5.49 -3.52
CA ILE A 5 -5.87 -6.46 -3.64
C ILE A 5 -4.53 -5.76 -3.47
N VAL A 6 -4.31 -4.66 -4.19
CA VAL A 6 -3.09 -3.85 -4.09
C VAL A 6 -2.91 -3.30 -2.67
N LYS A 7 -3.97 -2.76 -2.06
CA LYS A 7 -3.94 -2.27 -0.67
C LYS A 7 -3.51 -3.36 0.32
N ASN A 8 -4.03 -4.57 0.18
CA ASN A 8 -3.68 -5.68 1.06
C ASN A 8 -2.24 -6.13 0.85
N ALA A 9 -1.79 -6.29 -0.40
CA ALA A 9 -0.40 -6.62 -0.72
C ALA A 9 0.57 -5.58 -0.14
N PHE A 10 0.27 -4.30 -0.32
CA PHE A 10 1.05 -3.18 0.19
C PHE A 10 1.11 -3.18 1.73
N ARG A 11 0.01 -3.48 2.41
CA ARG A 11 0.00 -3.62 3.88
C ARG A 11 0.84 -4.81 4.35
N THR A 12 0.77 -5.94 3.65
CA THR A 12 1.55 -7.14 4.00
C THR A 12 3.05 -6.92 3.81
N TRP A 13 3.46 -6.20 2.75
CA TRP A 13 4.87 -5.90 2.52
C TRP A 13 5.40 -4.79 3.43
N ALA A 14 4.57 -3.81 3.78
CA ALA A 14 4.91 -2.75 4.72
C ALA A 14 4.91 -3.21 6.19
N ASN A 15 4.11 -4.23 6.53
CA ASN A 15 4.12 -4.84 7.84
C ASN A 15 4.02 -6.37 7.73
N PRO A 16 5.15 -7.06 7.51
CA PRO A 16 5.19 -8.51 7.38
C PRO A 16 5.11 -9.23 8.74
N CYS A 17 4.96 -8.49 9.85
CA CYS A 17 4.81 -9.07 11.17
C CYS A 17 3.54 -9.94 11.23
N THR A 18 3.74 -11.22 11.53
CA THR A 18 2.67 -12.20 11.72
C THR A 18 2.54 -12.62 13.19
N CYS A 19 3.22 -11.93 14.11
CA CYS A 19 3.21 -12.33 15.51
C CYS A 19 1.85 -12.06 16.16
N PRO A 20 1.33 -13.00 16.96
CA PRO A 20 0.13 -12.78 17.73
C PRO A 20 0.35 -11.70 18.80
N LYS A 21 -0.67 -10.86 19.03
CA LYS A 21 -0.65 -9.75 20.01
C LYS A 21 -0.40 -10.20 21.46
N SER A 22 -0.45 -11.51 21.73
CA SER A 22 -0.19 -12.11 23.04
C SER A 22 1.31 -12.17 23.38
N PHE A 23 2.22 -11.97 22.42
CA PHE A 23 3.66 -11.94 22.68
C PHE A 23 4.15 -10.51 22.94
N PRO A 24 4.87 -10.25 24.05
CA PRO A 24 5.36 -8.92 24.40
C PRO A 24 6.54 -8.44 23.53
N VAL A 25 7.17 -9.32 22.75
CA VAL A 25 8.33 -8.99 21.89
C VAL A 25 8.17 -9.67 20.52
N CYS A 26 8.35 -8.93 19.41
CA CYS A 26 8.37 -9.53 18.06
C CYS A 26 9.62 -10.39 17.91
N VAL A 27 9.40 -11.71 17.86
CA VAL A 27 10.42 -12.70 17.45
C VAL A 27 10.42 -12.94 15.94
N CYS A 28 9.57 -12.23 15.20
CA CYS A 28 9.32 -12.46 13.78
C CYS A 28 10.55 -12.24 12.90
N GLY A 29 11.45 -11.32 13.26
CA GLY A 29 12.65 -10.96 12.48
C GLY A 29 12.36 -10.39 11.07
N LYS A 30 11.09 -10.32 10.65
CA LYS A 30 10.67 -9.86 9.33
C LYS A 30 10.76 -8.33 9.30
N LYS A 31 11.68 -7.82 8.48
CA LYS A 31 11.80 -6.39 8.20
C LYS A 31 10.79 -5.96 7.13
N PRO A 32 10.18 -4.78 7.26
CA PRO A 32 9.35 -4.21 6.22
C PRO A 32 10.18 -4.06 4.93
N ARG A 33 9.61 -4.47 3.79
CA ARG A 33 10.30 -4.40 2.49
C ARG A 33 9.99 -3.12 1.72
N ILE A 34 8.87 -2.49 2.05
CA ILE A 34 8.40 -1.27 1.40
C ILE A 34 7.93 -0.27 2.45
N GLU A 35 8.03 1.01 2.12
CA GLU A 35 7.39 2.10 2.83
C GLU A 35 6.27 2.70 1.97
N LEU A 36 5.14 3.01 2.61
CA LEU A 36 3.98 3.59 1.93
C LEU A 36 4.11 5.11 1.84
N VAL A 37 4.53 5.61 0.68
CA VAL A 37 4.60 7.06 0.39
C VAL A 37 3.21 7.70 0.46
N THR A 38 2.18 6.99 -0.03
CA THR A 38 0.80 7.50 -0.08
C THR A 38 -0.14 6.61 0.74
N ARG A 39 -0.74 7.17 1.80
CA ARG A 39 -1.72 6.45 2.64
C ARG A 39 -3.09 6.33 1.98
N LYS A 40 -3.49 7.33 1.21
CA LYS A 40 -4.74 7.36 0.43
C LYS A 40 -4.40 7.18 -1.05
N PRO A 41 -5.22 6.44 -1.83
CA PRO A 41 -5.02 6.36 -3.27
C PRO A 41 -5.21 7.75 -3.89
N ILE A 42 -4.36 8.10 -4.85
CA ILE A 42 -4.51 9.30 -5.67
C ILE A 42 -5.57 8.97 -6.73
N THR A 43 -6.63 9.76 -6.76
CA THR A 43 -7.73 9.63 -7.73
C THR A 43 -7.59 10.68 -8.82
N ALA A 44 -8.15 10.40 -9.99
CA ALA A 44 -8.20 11.35 -11.10
C ALA A 44 -8.91 12.65 -10.68
N SER A 45 -8.42 13.77 -11.20
CA SER A 45 -8.99 15.10 -10.94
C SER A 45 -10.31 15.28 -11.71
N GLU A 46 -11.15 16.24 -11.31
CA GLU A 46 -12.42 16.52 -12.01
C GLU A 46 -12.21 16.89 -13.49
N LYS A 47 -11.11 17.60 -13.81
CA LYS A 47 -10.71 17.91 -15.20
C LYS A 47 -10.38 16.65 -16.00
N GLU A 48 -9.55 15.76 -15.45
CA GLU A 48 -9.20 14.48 -16.09
C GLU A 48 -10.41 13.56 -16.27
N LEU A 49 -11.38 13.61 -15.35
CA LEU A 49 -12.61 12.83 -15.47
C LEU A 49 -13.51 13.34 -16.60
N ALA A 50 -13.48 14.65 -16.87
CA ALA A 50 -14.20 15.26 -17.98
C ALA A 50 -13.54 14.95 -19.34
N GLU A 51 -12.21 14.98 -19.41
CA GLU A 51 -11.45 14.64 -20.63
C GLU A 51 -11.37 13.12 -20.88
N ASN A 52 -11.32 12.32 -19.81
CA ASN A 52 -11.24 10.86 -19.87
C ASN A 52 -12.15 10.18 -18.83
N PRO A 53 -13.39 9.84 -19.20
CA PRO A 53 -14.34 9.18 -18.30
C PRO A 53 -13.87 7.82 -17.76
N ARG A 54 -12.94 7.15 -18.46
CA ARG A 54 -12.38 5.85 -18.03
C ARG A 54 -11.43 5.99 -16.84
N ALA A 55 -10.93 7.20 -16.57
CA ALA A 55 -10.09 7.49 -15.42
C ALA A 55 -10.84 7.44 -14.08
N ARG A 56 -12.19 7.40 -14.09
CA ARG A 56 -13.03 7.29 -12.88
C ARG A 56 -12.69 6.10 -11.97
N SER A 57 -12.22 5.01 -12.56
CA SER A 57 -11.82 3.80 -11.85
C SER A 57 -10.32 3.73 -11.51
N ALA A 58 -9.52 4.72 -11.93
CA ALA A 58 -8.10 4.73 -11.65
C ALA A 58 -7.83 5.12 -10.18
N SER A 59 -7.03 4.30 -9.50
CA SER A 59 -6.61 4.53 -8.12
C SER A 59 -5.11 4.28 -8.05
N LEU A 60 -4.32 5.35 -7.99
CA LEU A 60 -2.87 5.25 -7.98
C LEU A 60 -2.37 5.12 -6.54
N ARG A 61 -1.56 4.09 -6.29
CA ARG A 61 -0.91 3.82 -5.00
C ARG A 61 0.59 3.72 -5.21
N VAL A 62 1.35 4.46 -4.41
CA VAL A 62 2.82 4.51 -4.50
C VAL A 62 3.40 3.93 -3.22
N ALA A 63 4.37 3.02 -3.38
CA ALA A 63 5.19 2.50 -2.31
C ALA A 63 6.66 2.55 -2.76
N GLU A 64 7.53 2.91 -1.84
CA GLU A 64 8.98 2.93 -2.04
C GLU A 64 9.56 1.64 -1.47
N LYS A 65 10.56 1.06 -2.15
CA LYS A 65 11.26 -0.12 -1.64
C LYS A 65 12.33 0.35 -0.65
N LEU A 66 12.32 -0.20 0.56
CA LEU A 66 13.39 0.05 1.52
C LEU A 66 14.61 -0.76 1.08
N GLU A 67 15.70 -0.06 0.74
CA GLU A 67 16.99 -0.72 0.50
C GLU A 67 17.56 -1.18 1.85
N GLU A 68 17.99 -2.45 1.89
CA GLU A 68 18.67 -3.01 3.06
C GLU A 68 20.07 -2.41 3.13
N THR A 69 20.27 -1.45 4.04
CA THR A 69 21.61 -1.16 4.59
C THR A 69 21.91 -2.11 5.73
#